data_AF-V4Y849-F1
#
_entry.id   AF-V4Y849-F1
#
_cell.length_a   1.000
_cell.length_b   1.000
_cell.length_c   1.000
_cell.angle_alpha   90.00
_cell.angle_beta   90.00
_cell.angle_gamma   90.00
#
_symmetry.space_group_name_H-M   'P 1'
#
loop_
_entity.id
_entity.type
_entity.pdbx_description
1 polymer ?
#
loop_
_entity_poly.entity_id
_entity_poly.type
_entity_poly.pdbx_seq_one_letter_code
_entity_poly.pdbx_strand_id
1 'polypeptide(L)'
;MSENPYTQTFEMQRAMIESSRTATEASVAMTRAATQAFVDSTETTKSAQKSGVEFSRRAAHAMLDAAAEAGAGEGVDDLRSLVDDQYDAVDDLHDEAWAAVEDALDEYEGSVEEMTDAQREAVLDAVDAAVSASDDAETAVDEAMDGVEIDVDGT
;
A
#
# COMPACT_ATOMS: atom_id res chain seq x y z
N MET A 1 10.30 49.77 -4.03
CA MET A 1 9.81 48.39 -4.17
C MET A 1 8.32 48.52 -4.33
N SER A 2 7.91 48.81 -5.56
CA SER A 2 6.53 48.72 -6.01
C SER A 2 6.06 47.31 -5.72
N GLU A 3 5.13 47.15 -4.78
CA GLU A 3 4.41 45.88 -4.61
C GLU A 3 3.70 45.59 -5.92
N ASN A 4 4.27 44.68 -6.71
CA ASN A 4 3.67 44.22 -7.95
C ASN A 4 2.29 43.63 -7.59
N PRO A 5 1.17 44.20 -8.09
CA PRO A 5 -0.18 43.75 -7.74
C PRO A 5 -0.45 42.28 -8.14
N TYR A 6 0.42 41.68 -8.94
CA TYR A 6 0.38 40.28 -9.36
C TYR A 6 1.14 39.33 -8.42
N THR A 7 2.04 39.81 -7.55
CA THR A 7 2.82 38.97 -6.62
C THR A 7 1.93 38.10 -5.74
N GLN A 8 0.84 38.67 -5.19
CA GLN A 8 -0.11 37.90 -4.38
C GLN A 8 -0.79 36.76 -5.16
N THR A 9 -0.95 36.92 -6.48
CA THR A 9 -1.51 35.86 -7.33
C THR A 9 -0.49 34.73 -7.53
N PHE A 10 0.77 35.06 -7.78
CA PHE A 10 1.85 34.06 -7.92
C PHE A 10 2.12 33.31 -6.60
N GLU A 11 2.10 33.99 -5.46
CA GLU A 11 2.20 33.35 -4.13
C GLU A 11 1.07 32.33 -3.92
N MET A 12 -0.16 32.69 -4.29
CA MET A 12 -1.31 31.79 -4.20
C MET A 12 -1.16 30.59 -5.14
N GLN A 13 -0.67 30.79 -6.36
CA GLN A 13 -0.41 29.69 -7.31
C GLN A 13 0.66 28.74 -6.78
N ARG A 14 1.77 29.27 -6.24
CA ARG A 14 2.83 28.47 -5.59
C ARG A 14 2.27 27.64 -4.43
N ALA A 15 1.46 28.23 -3.56
CA ALA A 15 0.82 27.51 -2.47
C ALA A 15 -0.13 26.38 -2.96
N MET A 16 -0.90 26.62 -4.03
CA MET A 16 -1.75 25.58 -4.62
C MET A 16 -0.93 24.42 -5.22
N ILE A 17 0.18 24.74 -5.90
CA ILE A 17 1.10 23.76 -6.47
C ILE A 17 1.73 22.91 -5.36
N GLU A 18 2.25 23.52 -4.30
CA GLU A 18 2.84 22.80 -3.16
C GLU A 18 1.80 21.90 -2.46
N SER A 19 0.57 22.38 -2.34
CA SER A 19 -0.57 21.59 -1.86
C SER A 19 -0.83 20.38 -2.77
N SER A 20 -0.77 20.55 -4.10
CA SER A 20 -0.93 19.44 -5.06
C SER A 20 0.18 18.39 -4.94
N ARG A 21 1.45 18.82 -4.77
CA ARG A 21 2.58 17.93 -4.49
C ARG A 21 2.33 17.11 -3.22
N THR A 22 1.97 17.80 -2.14
CA THR A 22 1.69 17.16 -0.84
C THR A 22 0.53 16.18 -0.94
N ALA A 23 -0.55 16.55 -1.62
CA ALA A 23 -1.72 15.69 -1.82
C ALA A 23 -1.37 14.43 -2.62
N THR A 24 -0.52 14.55 -3.64
CA THR A 24 -0.05 13.41 -4.43
C THR A 24 0.77 12.45 -3.58
N GLU A 25 1.74 12.94 -2.81
CA GLU A 25 2.56 12.10 -1.93
C GLU A 25 1.71 11.42 -0.85
N ALA A 26 0.77 12.16 -0.26
CA ALA A 26 -0.16 11.61 0.73
C ALA A 26 -1.05 10.51 0.12
N SER A 27 -1.52 10.69 -1.11
CA SER A 27 -2.32 9.68 -1.82
C SER A 27 -1.53 8.40 -2.09
N VAL A 28 -0.27 8.53 -2.53
CA VAL A 28 0.62 7.38 -2.77
C VAL A 28 0.88 6.63 -1.46
N ALA A 29 1.19 7.35 -0.39
CA ALA A 29 1.38 6.75 0.94
C ALA A 29 0.13 6.03 1.43
N MET A 30 -1.06 6.60 1.20
CA MET A 30 -2.34 5.97 1.55
C MET A 30 -2.56 4.67 0.77
N THR A 31 -2.34 4.67 -0.55
CA THR A 31 -2.51 3.46 -1.38
C THR A 31 -1.54 2.35 -0.96
N ARG A 32 -0.28 2.70 -0.65
CA ARG A 32 0.70 1.73 -0.13
C ARG A 32 0.28 1.15 1.20
N ALA A 33 -0.09 2.00 2.16
CA ALA A 33 -0.57 1.56 3.46
C ALA A 33 -1.82 0.66 3.36
N ALA A 34 -2.74 0.97 2.45
CA ALA A 34 -3.92 0.15 2.21
C ALA A 34 -3.56 -1.22 1.59
N THR A 35 -2.61 -1.23 0.67
CA THR A 35 -2.10 -2.46 0.01
C THR A 35 -1.41 -3.36 1.02
N GLN A 36 -0.50 -2.80 1.83
CA GLN A 36 0.18 -3.53 2.89
C GLN A 36 -0.82 -4.08 3.93
N ALA A 37 -1.77 -3.26 4.38
CA ALA A 37 -2.80 -3.73 5.31
C ALA A 37 -3.66 -4.86 4.73
N PHE A 38 -3.91 -4.84 3.42
CA PHE A 38 -4.58 -5.94 2.74
C PHE A 38 -3.73 -7.21 2.74
N VAL A 39 -2.44 -7.13 2.38
CA VAL A 39 -1.50 -8.25 2.43
C VAL A 39 -1.41 -8.84 3.84
N ASP A 40 -1.16 -8.02 4.86
CA ASP A 40 -1.10 -8.44 6.28
C ASP A 40 -2.40 -9.15 6.75
N SER A 41 -3.55 -8.74 6.22
CA SER A 41 -4.84 -9.37 6.56
C SER A 41 -4.93 -10.81 6.05
N THR A 42 -4.24 -11.13 4.96
CA THR A 42 -4.20 -12.48 4.41
C THR A 42 -3.35 -13.41 5.27
N GLU A 43 -2.21 -12.93 5.78
CA GLU A 43 -1.38 -13.68 6.74
C GLU A 43 -2.16 -13.98 8.03
N THR A 44 -2.90 -12.98 8.52
CA THR A 44 -3.79 -13.15 9.68
C THR A 44 -4.84 -14.24 9.40
N THR A 45 -5.38 -14.29 8.19
CA THR A 45 -6.35 -15.31 7.77
C THR A 45 -5.72 -16.70 7.69
N LYS A 46 -4.53 -16.83 7.09
CA LYS A 46 -3.74 -18.07 7.04
C LYS A 46 -3.49 -18.62 8.44
N SER A 47 -3.02 -17.78 9.35
CA SER A 47 -2.73 -18.13 10.75
C SER A 47 -3.98 -18.59 11.50
N ALA A 48 -5.12 -17.91 11.32
CA ALA A 48 -6.39 -18.30 11.91
C ALA A 48 -6.87 -19.67 11.42
N GLN A 49 -6.72 -19.96 10.12
CA GLN A 49 -7.04 -21.27 9.56
C GLN A 49 -6.15 -22.37 10.13
N LYS A 50 -4.83 -22.16 10.17
CA LYS A 50 -3.86 -23.12 10.73
C LYS A 50 -4.16 -23.44 12.20
N SER A 51 -4.43 -22.40 12.99
CA SER A 51 -4.86 -22.54 14.39
C SER A 51 -6.15 -23.36 14.53
N GLY A 52 -7.11 -23.18 13.61
CA GLY A 52 -8.35 -23.95 13.58
C GLY A 52 -8.14 -25.43 13.25
N VAL A 53 -7.27 -25.73 12.28
CA VAL A 53 -6.89 -27.10 11.92
C VAL A 53 -6.22 -27.79 13.12
N GLU A 54 -5.22 -27.16 13.73
CA GLU A 54 -4.55 -27.67 14.92
C GLU A 54 -5.51 -27.90 16.10
N PHE A 55 -6.49 -27.01 16.29
CA PHE A 55 -7.51 -27.19 17.31
C PHE A 55 -8.38 -28.42 17.01
N SER A 56 -8.82 -28.58 15.76
CA SER A 56 -9.63 -29.74 15.35
C SER A 56 -8.85 -31.05 15.50
N ARG A 57 -7.55 -31.07 15.17
CA ARG A 57 -6.66 -32.22 15.38
C ARG A 57 -6.57 -32.60 16.86
N ARG A 58 -6.35 -31.61 17.73
CA ARG A 58 -6.34 -31.81 19.19
C ARG A 58 -7.67 -32.37 19.70
N ALA A 59 -8.80 -31.90 19.18
CA ALA A 59 -10.11 -32.42 19.54
C ALA A 59 -10.31 -33.86 19.08
N ALA A 60 -9.87 -34.22 17.86
CA ALA A 60 -9.91 -35.58 17.35
C ALA A 60 -9.07 -36.53 18.23
N HIS A 61 -7.85 -36.12 18.60
CA HIS A 61 -7.01 -36.87 19.53
C HIS A 61 -7.68 -37.06 20.89
N ALA A 62 -8.28 -36.00 21.46
CA ALA A 62 -8.98 -36.12 22.73
C ALA A 62 -10.18 -37.08 22.68
N MET A 63 -10.88 -37.17 21.55
CA MET A 63 -11.95 -38.16 21.36
C MET A 63 -11.39 -39.59 21.31
N LEU A 64 -10.27 -39.80 20.62
CA LEU A 64 -9.59 -41.10 20.57
C LEU A 64 -9.06 -41.51 21.94
N ASP A 65 -8.47 -40.58 22.70
CA ASP A 65 -7.98 -40.81 24.05
C ASP A 65 -9.13 -41.27 24.98
N ALA A 66 -10.28 -40.58 24.94
CA ALA A 66 -11.46 -40.97 25.71
C ALA A 66 -12.00 -42.35 25.31
N ALA A 67 -11.92 -42.70 24.02
CA ALA A 67 -12.34 -44.03 23.53
C ALA A 67 -11.40 -45.14 24.05
N ALA A 68 -10.09 -44.90 24.04
CA ALA A 68 -9.10 -45.82 24.60
C ALA A 68 -9.34 -46.04 26.10
N GLU A 69 -9.59 -44.96 26.86
CA GLU A 69 -9.90 -45.04 28.30
C GLU A 69 -11.20 -45.82 28.59
N ALA A 70 -12.18 -45.75 27.68
CA ALA A 70 -13.43 -46.51 27.78
C ALA A 70 -13.29 -48.01 27.40
N GLY A 71 -12.08 -48.45 27.03
CA GLY A 71 -11.78 -49.85 26.70
C GLY A 71 -11.96 -50.21 25.22
N ALA A 72 -12.05 -49.23 24.31
CA ALA A 72 -11.91 -49.49 22.88
C ALA A 72 -10.48 -49.99 22.60
N GLY A 73 -10.34 -51.19 22.02
CA GLY A 73 -9.09 -51.97 21.98
C GLY A 73 -8.02 -51.54 20.97
N GLU A 74 -7.19 -52.52 20.55
CA GLU A 74 -5.96 -52.43 19.74
C GLU A 74 -6.03 -51.64 18.40
N GLY A 75 -7.20 -51.15 17.98
CA GLY A 75 -7.37 -50.36 16.74
C GLY A 75 -7.39 -48.83 16.93
N VAL A 76 -7.32 -48.32 18.16
CA VAL A 76 -7.30 -46.86 18.41
C VAL A 76 -5.99 -46.22 17.93
N ASP A 77 -4.87 -46.93 18.07
CA ASP A 77 -3.57 -46.44 17.61
C ASP A 77 -3.50 -46.34 16.07
N ASP A 78 -4.05 -47.33 15.35
CA ASP A 78 -4.16 -47.29 13.89
C ASP A 78 -5.06 -46.13 13.43
N LEU A 79 -6.18 -45.90 14.13
CA LEU A 79 -7.04 -44.74 13.87
C LEU A 79 -6.34 -43.42 14.16
N ARG A 80 -5.49 -43.36 15.20
CA ARG A 80 -4.71 -42.17 15.52
C ARG A 80 -3.71 -41.85 14.41
N SER A 81 -2.99 -42.85 13.93
CA SER A 81 -2.07 -42.70 12.79
C SER A 81 -2.81 -42.22 11.54
N LEU A 82 -3.97 -42.81 11.23
CA LEU A 82 -4.77 -42.37 10.08
C LEU A 82 -5.26 -40.93 10.21
N VAL A 83 -5.68 -40.52 11.41
CA VAL A 83 -6.08 -39.13 11.68
C VAL A 83 -4.89 -38.19 11.48
N ASP A 84 -3.72 -38.55 11.99
CA ASP A 84 -2.49 -37.77 11.83
C ASP A 84 -2.09 -37.64 10.35
N ASP A 85 -2.05 -38.74 9.61
CA ASP A 85 -1.75 -38.74 8.18
C ASP A 85 -2.72 -37.84 7.39
N GLN A 86 -4.00 -37.83 7.75
CA GLN A 86 -5.00 -36.98 7.11
C GLN A 86 -4.84 -35.50 7.45
N TYR A 87 -4.45 -35.17 8.68
CA TYR A 87 -4.16 -33.79 9.06
C TYR A 87 -2.88 -33.28 8.41
N ASP A 88 -1.83 -34.09 8.39
CA ASP A 88 -0.57 -33.75 7.75
C ASP A 88 -0.78 -33.51 6.23
N ALA A 89 -1.58 -34.36 5.57
CA ALA A 89 -1.94 -34.15 4.16
C ALA A 89 -2.75 -32.86 3.92
N VAL A 90 -3.59 -32.46 4.88
CA VAL A 90 -4.33 -31.19 4.81
C VAL A 90 -3.40 -30.01 5.01
N ASP A 91 -2.48 -30.09 5.96
CA ASP A 91 -1.49 -29.05 6.23
C ASP A 91 -0.56 -28.84 5.03
N ASP A 92 -0.07 -29.93 4.41
CA ASP A 92 0.78 -29.84 3.21
C ASP A 92 0.06 -29.14 2.05
N LEU A 93 -1.19 -29.53 1.78
CA LEU A 93 -1.99 -28.93 0.72
C LEU A 93 -2.38 -27.48 1.05
N HIS A 94 -2.60 -27.17 2.32
CA HIS A 94 -2.85 -25.82 2.81
C HIS A 94 -1.63 -24.93 2.60
N ASP A 95 -0.46 -25.37 3.05
CA ASP A 95 0.80 -24.61 2.92
C ASP A 95 1.15 -24.39 1.43
N GLU A 96 0.97 -25.37 0.54
CA GLU A 96 1.17 -25.22 -0.91
C GLU A 96 0.19 -24.21 -1.53
N ALA A 97 -1.11 -24.30 -1.17
CA ALA A 97 -2.12 -23.37 -1.67
C ALA A 97 -1.85 -21.93 -1.21
N TRP A 98 -1.41 -21.75 0.05
CA TRP A 98 -1.06 -20.43 0.57
C TRP A 98 0.22 -19.87 0.00
N ALA A 99 1.23 -20.70 -0.28
CA ALA A 99 2.43 -20.24 -0.97
C ALA A 99 2.08 -19.63 -2.34
N ALA A 100 1.18 -20.25 -3.10
CA ALA A 100 0.71 -19.69 -4.37
C ALA A 100 -0.07 -18.37 -4.21
N VAL A 101 -0.79 -18.20 -3.09
CA VAL A 101 -1.48 -16.94 -2.77
C VAL A 101 -0.47 -15.86 -2.37
N GLU A 102 0.52 -16.20 -1.56
CA GLU A 102 1.60 -15.30 -1.12
C GLU A 102 2.39 -14.79 -2.33
N ASP A 103 2.82 -15.68 -3.23
CA ASP A 103 3.50 -15.31 -4.48
C ASP A 103 2.66 -14.34 -5.33
N ALA A 104 1.34 -14.57 -5.42
CA ALA A 104 0.44 -13.70 -6.17
C ALA A 104 0.21 -12.34 -5.49
N LEU A 105 0.26 -12.29 -4.16
CA LEU A 105 0.15 -11.05 -3.38
C LEU A 105 1.43 -10.21 -3.48
N ASP A 106 2.61 -10.85 -3.45
CA ASP A 106 3.89 -10.20 -3.65
C ASP A 106 3.98 -9.58 -5.06
N GLU A 107 3.53 -10.31 -6.10
CA GLU A 107 3.45 -9.77 -7.46
C GLU A 107 2.46 -8.59 -7.54
N TYR A 108 1.32 -8.70 -6.87
CA TYR A 108 0.33 -7.62 -6.80
C TYR A 108 0.87 -6.37 -6.10
N GLU A 109 1.51 -6.52 -4.93
CA GLU A 109 2.12 -5.43 -4.20
C GLU A 109 3.16 -4.71 -5.06
N GLY A 110 4.09 -5.47 -5.66
CA GLY A 110 5.09 -4.91 -6.58
C GLY A 110 4.47 -4.15 -7.75
N SER A 111 3.39 -4.66 -8.33
CA SER A 111 2.67 -3.97 -9.43
C SER A 111 2.00 -2.67 -8.96
N VAL A 112 1.42 -2.64 -7.76
CA VAL A 112 0.85 -1.42 -7.18
C VAL A 112 1.96 -0.41 -6.87
N GLU A 113 3.09 -0.84 -6.32
CA GLU A 113 4.23 0.04 -6.06
C GLU A 113 4.75 0.69 -7.35
N GLU A 114 5.00 -0.11 -8.38
CA GLU A 114 5.47 0.37 -9.68
C GLU A 114 4.48 1.37 -10.30
N MET A 115 3.19 1.02 -10.32
CA MET A 115 2.15 1.89 -10.86
C MET A 115 2.02 3.20 -10.08
N THR A 116 2.05 3.13 -8.74
CA THR A 116 1.92 4.33 -7.90
C THR A 116 3.15 5.23 -8.00
N ASP A 117 4.35 4.67 -8.12
CA ASP A 117 5.57 5.45 -8.36
C ASP A 117 5.55 6.11 -9.74
N ALA A 118 5.15 5.39 -10.79
CA ALA A 118 5.04 5.97 -12.13
C ALA A 118 4.02 7.12 -12.18
N GLN A 119 2.86 6.96 -11.52
CA GLN A 119 1.86 8.03 -11.40
C GLN A 119 2.38 9.21 -10.58
N ARG A 120 3.08 8.93 -9.46
CA ARG A 120 3.70 9.94 -8.62
C ARG A 120 4.69 10.78 -9.40
N GLU A 121 5.64 10.14 -10.08
CA GLU A 121 6.68 10.79 -10.87
C GLU A 121 6.06 11.67 -11.95
N ALA A 122 5.12 11.13 -12.74
CA ALA A 122 4.44 11.89 -13.78
C ALA A 122 3.70 13.14 -13.26
N VAL A 123 3.06 13.04 -12.09
CA VAL A 123 2.37 14.18 -11.47
C VAL A 123 3.36 15.19 -10.90
N LEU A 124 4.42 14.73 -10.23
CA LEU A 124 5.44 15.62 -9.66
C LEU A 124 6.20 16.36 -10.76
N ASP A 125 6.54 15.71 -11.86
CA ASP A 125 7.16 16.34 -13.02
C ASP A 125 6.27 17.40 -13.64
N ALA A 126 4.97 17.13 -13.76
CA ALA A 126 4.00 18.10 -14.25
C ALA A 126 3.86 19.31 -13.31
N VAL A 127 3.90 19.06 -12.00
CA VAL A 127 3.90 20.11 -10.97
C VAL A 127 5.16 20.97 -11.06
N ASP A 128 6.34 20.37 -11.21
CA ASP A 128 7.62 21.09 -11.32
C ASP A 128 7.70 21.90 -12.63
N ALA A 129 7.17 21.37 -13.73
CA ALA A 129 7.01 22.11 -14.97
C ALA A 129 6.08 23.32 -14.80
N ALA A 130 4.99 23.18 -14.04
CA ALA A 130 4.07 24.27 -13.74
C ALA A 130 4.71 25.35 -12.86
N VAL A 131 5.53 24.97 -11.87
CA VAL A 131 6.32 25.93 -11.07
C VAL A 131 7.27 26.71 -11.97
N SER A 132 8.03 26.02 -12.81
CA SER A 132 9.01 26.64 -13.70
C SER A 132 8.34 27.65 -14.63
N ALA A 133 7.20 27.28 -15.24
CA ALA A 133 6.43 28.19 -16.08
C ALA A 133 5.83 29.38 -15.31
N SER A 134 5.44 29.18 -14.05
CA SER A 134 4.96 30.27 -13.18
C SER A 134 6.08 31.26 -12.84
N ASP A 135 7.28 30.76 -12.53
CA ASP A 135 8.45 31.59 -12.19
C ASP A 135 8.92 32.41 -13.41
N ASP A 136 8.92 31.80 -14.61
CA ASP A 136 9.22 32.50 -15.86
C ASP A 136 8.20 33.62 -16.14
N ALA A 137 6.91 33.37 -15.85
CA ALA A 137 5.86 34.35 -16.03
C ALA A 137 5.95 35.51 -15.02
N GLU A 138 6.29 35.24 -13.75
CA GLU A 138 6.54 36.26 -12.73
C GLU A 138 7.69 37.17 -13.17
N THR A 139 8.81 36.58 -13.60
CA THR A 139 9.98 37.32 -14.11
C THR A 139 9.62 38.23 -15.29
N ALA A 140 8.86 37.73 -16.26
CA ALA A 140 8.44 38.51 -17.42
C ALA A 140 7.51 39.68 -17.05
N VAL A 141 6.65 39.51 -16.04
CA VAL A 141 5.79 40.59 -15.52
C VAL A 141 6.62 41.64 -14.80
N ASP A 142 7.57 41.24 -13.97
CA ASP A 142 8.46 42.17 -13.25
C ASP A 142 9.29 43.00 -14.24
N GLU A 143 9.89 42.37 -15.25
CA GLU A 143 10.64 43.08 -16.31
C GLU A 143 9.76 44.08 -17.09
N ALA A 144 8.51 43.72 -17.39
CA ALA A 144 7.58 44.60 -18.08
C ALA A 144 7.19 45.82 -17.24
N MET A 145 7.04 45.65 -15.92
CA MET A 145 6.73 46.74 -15.00
C MET A 145 7.92 47.69 -14.80
N ASP A 146 9.13 47.15 -14.65
CA ASP A 146 10.37 47.95 -14.56
C ASP A 146 10.61 48.75 -15.86
N GLY A 147 10.30 48.17 -17.03
CA GLY A 147 10.41 48.83 -18.32
C GLY A 147 9.43 50.00 -18.52
N VAL A 148 8.28 49.99 -17.83
CA VAL A 148 7.29 51.08 -17.86
C VAL A 148 7.73 52.27 -17.00
N GLU A 149 8.53 52.05 -15.95
CA GLU A 149 9.00 53.11 -15.06
C GLU A 149 10.05 54.05 -15.71
N ILE A 150 10.63 53.67 -16.86
CA ILE A 150 11.67 54.44 -17.58
C ILE A 150 11.10 55.48 -18.57
N ASP A 151 9.81 55.45 -18.92
CA ASP A 151 9.22 56.34 -19.95
C ASP A 151 8.44 57.56 -19.38
N VAL A 152 8.53 57.85 -18.07
CA VAL A 152 7.68 58.89 -17.42
C VAL A 152 8.42 60.21 -17.13
N ASP A 153 9.72 60.34 -17.43
CA ASP A 153 10.50 61.58 -17.23
C ASP A 153 10.86 62.31 -18.54
N GLY A 154 10.08 62.06 -19.60
CA GLY A 154 10.39 62.44 -20.98
C GLY A 154 9.32 63.25 -21.73
N THR A 155 8.60 64.17 -21.09
CA THR A 155 7.89 65.30 -21.77
C THR A 155 7.86 66.55 -20.92
#